data_AF-A0A6P6RHM1-F1
#
_entry.id   AF-A0A6P6RHM1-F1
#
_cell.length_a   1.000
_cell.length_b   1.000
_cell.length_c   1.000
_cell.angle_alpha   90.00
_cell.angle_beta   90.00
_cell.angle_gamma   90.00
#
_symmetry.space_group_name_H-M   'P 1'
#
loop_
_entity.id
_entity.type
_entity.pdbx_description
1 polymer ?
#
loop_
_entity_poly.entity_id
_entity_poly.type
_entity_poly.pdbx_seq_one_letter_code
_entity_poly.pdbx_strand_id
1 'polypeptide(L)'
;MTTNLNPVKMVMLVKEDPLLMDVIALEKGYRVMDLLCEQCVKLQDMNEVLAMKLHYISCVLQKCLAFLQERDENLDALLKSLLKGRDSDGFPQYLEKFIHDCIRKFPYCEATLLQQLVRSIAPVGNDPTVFSVLTQAPTAQMVLMDTEYCDACGEKCSFCKMVVYCGPTCQRLYWFTHKRQRKTPVSQRGSRQPKLRELSSHGMSQPRAV
;
A
#
# COMPACT_ATOMS: atom_id res chain seq x y z
N MET A 1 -6.42 2.03 16.75
CA MET A 1 -5.07 2.08 16.15
C MET A 1 -5.15 1.49 14.75
N THR A 2 -4.69 2.21 13.72
CA THR A 2 -4.61 1.70 12.34
C THR A 2 -3.22 1.10 12.11
N THR A 3 -3.12 -0.22 11.91
CA THR A 3 -1.84 -0.88 11.58
C THR A 3 -1.39 -0.47 10.18
N ASN A 4 -0.17 0.06 10.05
CA ASN A 4 0.41 0.36 8.73
C ASN A 4 0.81 -0.95 8.05
N LEU A 5 0.17 -1.28 6.93
CA LEU A 5 0.40 -2.50 6.15
C LEU A 5 1.36 -2.28 4.96
N ASN A 6 2.08 -1.16 4.93
CA ASN A 6 3.09 -0.95 3.90
C ASN A 6 4.30 -1.90 4.15
N PRO A 7 4.65 -2.79 3.22
CA PRO A 7 5.78 -3.72 3.36
C PRO A 7 7.09 -3.02 3.67
N VAL A 8 7.33 -1.83 3.10
CA VAL A 8 8.57 -1.07 3.34
C VAL A 8 8.66 -0.70 4.83
N LYS A 9 7.57 -0.19 5.42
CA LYS A 9 7.54 0.13 6.85
C LYS A 9 7.75 -1.10 7.71
N MET A 10 7.12 -2.21 7.37
CA MET A 10 7.23 -3.46 8.12
C MET A 10 8.66 -4.03 8.06
N VAL A 11 9.31 -4.02 6.90
CA VAL A 11 10.71 -4.42 6.75
C VAL A 11 11.64 -3.49 7.53
N MET A 12 11.37 -2.18 7.56
CA MET A 12 12.12 -1.24 8.41
C MET A 12 12.00 -1.59 9.90
N LEU A 13 10.80 -1.93 10.38
CA LEU A 13 10.59 -2.34 11.77
C LEU A 13 11.37 -3.61 12.12
N VAL A 14 11.38 -4.61 11.22
CA VAL A 14 12.20 -5.82 11.39
C VAL A 14 13.68 -5.44 11.48
N LYS A 15 14.15 -4.54 10.62
CA LYS A 15 15.55 -4.11 10.58
C LYS A 15 15.98 -3.34 11.84
N GLU A 16 15.07 -2.61 12.46
CA GLU A 16 15.33 -1.78 13.65
C GLU A 16 15.31 -2.60 14.96
N ASP A 17 14.68 -3.77 14.97
CA ASP A 17 14.57 -4.63 16.15
C ASP A 17 15.57 -5.81 16.08
N PRO A 18 16.59 -5.85 16.96
CA PRO A 18 17.57 -6.95 17.00
C PRO A 18 16.96 -8.34 17.18
N LEU A 19 15.81 -8.44 17.88
CA LEU A 19 15.12 -9.71 18.09
C LEU A 19 14.47 -10.20 16.80
N LEU A 20 13.94 -9.28 15.97
CA LEU A 20 13.37 -9.62 14.67
C LEU A 20 14.42 -9.84 13.58
N MET A 21 15.65 -9.37 13.79
CA MET A 21 16.80 -9.67 12.94
C MET A 21 17.41 -11.07 13.17
N ASP A 22 17.10 -11.72 14.29
CA ASP A 22 17.47 -13.11 14.52
C ASP A 22 16.59 -14.06 13.69
N VAL A 23 17.24 -14.88 12.86
CA VAL A 23 16.57 -15.78 11.89
C VAL A 23 15.62 -16.76 12.59
N ILE A 24 16.01 -17.28 13.77
CA ILE A 24 15.21 -18.27 14.50
C ILE A 24 13.99 -17.60 15.14
N ALA A 25 14.17 -16.43 15.76
CA ALA A 25 13.10 -15.65 16.34
C ALA A 25 12.11 -15.17 15.27
N LEU A 26 12.60 -14.70 14.12
CA LEU A 26 11.78 -14.29 12.98
C LEU A 26 10.97 -15.46 12.40
N GLU A 27 11.59 -16.65 12.28
CA GLU A 27 10.91 -17.87 11.86
C GLU A 27 9.75 -18.24 12.80
N LYS A 28 10.00 -18.18 14.11
CA LYS A 28 8.94 -18.37 15.11
C LYS A 28 7.88 -17.28 15.00
N GLY A 29 8.29 -16.04 14.76
CA GLY A 29 7.41 -14.88 14.63
C GLY A 29 6.36 -15.05 13.52
N TYR A 30 6.76 -15.40 12.30
CA TYR A 30 5.78 -15.59 11.22
C TYR A 30 4.88 -16.82 11.49
N ARG A 31 5.40 -17.91 12.07
CA ARG A 31 4.58 -19.08 12.43
C ARG A 31 3.51 -18.75 13.45
N VAL A 32 3.81 -17.90 14.43
CA VAL A 32 2.81 -17.39 15.38
C VAL A 32 1.74 -16.59 14.63
N MET A 33 2.10 -15.76 13.66
CA MET A 33 1.12 -15.04 12.84
C MET A 33 0.22 -15.99 12.03
N ASP A 34 0.76 -17.08 11.47
CA ASP A 34 -0.02 -18.10 10.77
C ASP A 34 -1.03 -18.79 11.70
N LEU A 35 -0.61 -19.17 12.91
CA LEU A 35 -1.49 -19.78 13.91
C LEU A 35 -2.59 -18.82 14.37
N LEU A 36 -2.26 -17.55 14.60
CA LEU A 36 -3.25 -16.53 14.95
C LEU A 36 -4.23 -16.28 13.79
N CYS A 37 -3.75 -16.31 12.55
CA CYS A 37 -4.61 -16.20 11.37
C CYS A 37 -5.61 -17.37 11.32
N GLU A 38 -5.16 -18.60 11.57
CA GLU A 38 -6.02 -19.77 11.63
C GLU A 38 -7.04 -19.70 12.77
N GLN A 39 -6.63 -19.23 13.94
CA GLN A 39 -7.54 -19.01 15.06
C GLN A 39 -8.64 -18.00 14.72
N CYS A 40 -8.33 -16.91 14.00
CA CYS A 40 -9.32 -15.91 13.59
C CYS A 40 -10.43 -16.47 12.68
N VAL A 41 -10.17 -17.58 12.00
CA VAL A 41 -11.12 -18.25 11.10
C VAL A 41 -11.92 -19.34 11.79
N LYS A 42 -11.35 -19.99 12.80
CA LYS A 42 -12.03 -21.06 13.56
C LYS A 42 -13.01 -20.55 14.62
N LEU A 43 -12.95 -19.27 14.98
CA LEU A 43 -13.87 -18.67 15.94
C LEU A 43 -15.27 -18.49 15.33
N GLN A 44 -16.30 -18.53 16.19
CA GLN A 44 -17.72 -18.54 15.81
C GLN A 44 -18.13 -17.33 14.94
N ASP A 45 -17.43 -16.21 15.07
CA ASP A 45 -17.50 -15.05 14.20
C ASP A 45 -16.15 -14.85 13.49
N MET A 46 -16.05 -15.34 12.25
CA MET A 46 -14.81 -15.25 11.48
C MET A 46 -14.38 -13.79 11.31
N ASN A 47 -13.25 -13.43 11.93
CA ASN A 47 -12.69 -12.09 11.78
C ASN A 47 -11.79 -12.04 10.53
N GLU A 48 -12.42 -11.97 9.35
CA GLU A 48 -11.73 -11.99 8.05
C GLU A 48 -10.67 -10.90 7.92
N VAL A 49 -10.96 -9.71 8.49
CA VAL A 49 -10.06 -8.56 8.44
C VAL A 49 -8.79 -8.83 9.25
N LEU A 50 -8.93 -9.34 10.47
CA LEU A 50 -7.79 -9.68 11.31
C LEU A 50 -7.01 -10.85 10.73
N ALA A 51 -7.69 -11.88 10.23
CA ALA A 51 -7.07 -13.01 9.56
C ALA A 51 -6.22 -12.56 8.35
N MET A 52 -6.77 -11.73 7.46
CA MET A 52 -6.03 -11.19 6.31
C MET A 52 -4.81 -10.37 6.74
N LYS A 53 -4.94 -9.54 7.80
CA LYS A 53 -3.81 -8.76 8.33
C LYS A 53 -2.71 -9.65 8.87
N LEU A 54 -3.05 -10.68 9.65
CA LEU A 54 -2.08 -11.60 10.24
C LEU A 54 -1.38 -12.43 9.16
N HIS A 55 -2.12 -12.94 8.19
CA HIS A 55 -1.56 -13.61 7.01
C HIS A 55 -0.60 -12.70 6.23
N TYR A 56 -1.01 -11.47 5.99
CA TYR A 56 -0.18 -10.51 5.27
C TYR A 56 1.10 -10.16 6.03
N ILE A 57 1.02 -9.95 7.36
CA ILE A 57 2.19 -9.79 8.23
C ILE A 57 3.09 -11.02 8.12
N SER A 58 2.54 -12.23 8.21
CA SER A 58 3.29 -13.47 8.05
C SER A 58 4.04 -13.51 6.71
N CYS A 59 3.39 -13.19 5.59
CA CYS A 59 4.02 -13.15 4.27
C CYS A 59 5.20 -12.17 4.21
N VAL A 60 5.10 -11.00 4.85
CA VAL A 60 6.20 -10.02 4.92
C VAL A 60 7.36 -10.57 5.76
N LEU A 61 7.08 -11.16 6.93
CA LEU A 61 8.10 -11.75 7.80
C LEU A 61 8.81 -12.93 7.12
N GLN A 62 8.07 -13.79 6.41
CA GLN A 62 8.64 -14.87 5.60
C GLN A 62 9.55 -14.32 4.50
N LYS A 63 9.19 -13.19 3.88
CA LYS A 63 10.02 -12.55 2.87
C LYS A 63 11.29 -11.94 3.46
N CYS A 64 11.22 -11.33 4.64
CA CYS A 64 12.39 -10.90 5.39
C CYS A 64 13.32 -12.09 5.72
N LEU A 65 12.75 -13.19 6.20
CA LEU A 65 13.49 -14.40 6.55
C LEU A 65 14.25 -14.97 5.35
N ALA A 66 13.59 -15.07 4.19
CA ALA A 66 14.23 -15.54 2.96
C ALA A 66 15.46 -14.69 2.60
N PHE A 67 15.33 -13.36 2.65
CA PHE A 67 16.45 -12.44 2.39
C PHE A 67 17.57 -12.55 3.43
N LEU A 68 17.26 -12.81 4.70
CA LEU A 68 18.27 -12.97 5.75
C LEU A 68 19.01 -14.32 5.68
N GLN A 69 18.41 -15.34 5.06
CA GLN A 69 19.01 -16.66 4.89
C GLN A 69 19.87 -16.75 3.63
N GLU A 70 19.63 -15.89 2.63
CA GLU A 70 20.43 -15.82 1.41
C GLU A 70 21.80 -15.17 1.68
N ARG A 71 22.88 -15.83 1.24
CA ARG A 71 24.26 -15.48 1.64
C ARG A 71 24.74 -14.08 1.26
N ASP A 72 24.15 -13.46 0.25
CA ASP A 72 24.53 -12.14 -0.28
C ASP A 72 23.41 -11.10 -0.17
N GLU A 73 22.23 -11.49 0.28
CA GLU A 73 21.09 -10.59 0.42
C GLU A 73 20.93 -10.14 1.88
N ASN A 74 20.41 -8.92 2.06
CA ASN A 74 20.04 -8.41 3.37
C ASN A 74 18.74 -7.61 3.23
N LEU A 75 18.18 -7.14 4.34
CA LEU A 75 16.94 -6.37 4.29
C LEU A 75 17.09 -5.05 3.50
N ASP A 76 18.30 -4.51 3.31
CA ASP A 76 18.51 -3.37 2.40
C ASP A 76 18.29 -3.74 0.93
N ALA A 77 18.63 -4.96 0.51
CA ALA A 77 18.32 -5.46 -0.83
C ALA A 77 16.80 -5.63 -1.01
N LEU A 78 16.10 -6.11 0.02
CA LEU A 78 14.64 -6.20 0.00
C LEU A 78 13.98 -4.82 -0.09
N LEU A 79 14.40 -3.87 0.75
CA LEU A 79 13.90 -2.48 0.72
C LEU A 79 14.13 -1.83 -0.64
N LYS A 80 15.33 -2.00 -1.22
CA LYS A 80 15.63 -1.51 -2.58
C LYS A 80 14.70 -2.13 -3.61
N SER A 81 14.44 -3.43 -3.55
CA SER A 81 13.56 -4.13 -4.48
C SER A 81 12.12 -3.63 -4.38
N LEU A 82 11.61 -3.43 -3.15
CA LEU A 82 10.26 -2.89 -2.91
C LEU A 82 10.11 -1.44 -3.41
N LEU A 83 11.14 -0.62 -3.26
CA LEU A 83 11.11 0.80 -3.64
C LEU A 83 11.53 1.08 -5.09
N LYS A 84 12.06 0.09 -5.80
CA LYS A 84 12.53 0.27 -7.17
C LYS A 84 11.34 0.40 -8.11
N GLY A 85 11.17 1.61 -8.65
CA GLY A 85 10.25 1.88 -9.74
C GLY A 85 10.75 1.34 -11.08
N ARG A 86 9.82 0.98 -11.98
CA ARG A 86 10.12 0.71 -13.39
C ARG A 86 10.75 1.93 -14.06
N ASP A 87 11.59 1.69 -15.05
CA ASP A 87 12.34 2.76 -15.71
C ASP A 87 11.44 3.71 -16.53
N SER A 88 10.28 3.23 -17.00
CA SER A 88 9.34 3.99 -17.83
C SER A 88 8.57 5.07 -17.09
N ASP A 89 8.05 4.74 -15.91
CA ASP A 89 7.03 5.52 -15.21
C ASP A 89 7.22 5.54 -13.68
N GLY A 90 8.23 4.82 -13.16
CA GLY A 90 8.46 4.75 -11.73
C GLY A 90 7.56 3.80 -10.96
N PHE A 91 6.68 3.06 -11.63
CA PHE A 91 5.73 2.15 -10.95
C PHE A 91 6.48 1.06 -10.16
N PRO A 92 6.20 0.86 -8.86
CA PRO A 92 6.91 -0.10 -8.01
C PRO A 92 6.42 -1.53 -8.24
N GLN A 93 6.73 -2.09 -9.42
CA GLN A 93 6.18 -3.35 -9.90
C GLN A 93 6.43 -4.54 -8.96
N TYR A 94 7.61 -4.58 -8.33
CA TYR A 94 7.96 -5.66 -7.39
C TYR A 94 7.10 -5.60 -6.12
N LEU A 95 6.90 -4.41 -5.54
CA LEU A 95 6.03 -4.19 -4.39
C LEU A 95 4.60 -4.63 -4.71
N GLU A 96 4.06 -4.16 -5.83
CA GLU A 96 2.67 -4.44 -6.23
C GLU A 96 2.46 -5.93 -6.50
N LYS A 97 3.40 -6.58 -7.20
CA LYS A 97 3.38 -8.03 -7.40
C LYS A 97 3.47 -8.79 -6.07
N PHE A 98 4.35 -8.37 -5.17
CA PHE A 98 4.51 -9.01 -3.87
C PHE A 98 3.20 -8.95 -3.06
N ILE A 99 2.57 -7.78 -2.96
CA ILE A 99 1.28 -7.61 -2.26
C ILE A 99 0.21 -8.50 -2.91
N HIS A 100 0.15 -8.51 -4.25
CA HIS A 100 -0.78 -9.36 -4.99
C HIS A 100 -0.59 -10.86 -4.65
N ASP A 101 0.66 -11.32 -4.60
CA ASP A 101 0.99 -12.70 -4.29
C ASP A 101 0.63 -13.04 -2.83
N CYS A 102 0.80 -12.11 -1.89
CA CYS A 102 0.35 -12.28 -0.50
C CYS A 102 -1.17 -12.50 -0.43
N ILE A 103 -1.97 -11.66 -1.10
CA ILE A 103 -3.43 -11.78 -1.10
C ILE A 103 -3.86 -13.12 -1.71
N ARG A 104 -3.25 -13.54 -2.83
CA ARG A 104 -3.55 -14.84 -3.46
C ARG A 104 -3.19 -16.06 -2.59
N LYS A 105 -2.17 -15.93 -1.75
CA LYS A 105 -1.75 -16.99 -0.81
C LYS A 105 -2.65 -17.11 0.41
N PHE A 106 -3.63 -16.22 0.59
CA PHE A 106 -4.54 -16.31 1.74
C PHE A 106 -5.31 -17.63 1.70
N PRO A 107 -5.21 -18.49 2.73
CA PRO A 107 -5.63 -19.89 2.63
C PRO A 107 -7.16 -20.08 2.72
N TYR A 108 -7.93 -19.01 2.96
CA TYR A 108 -9.38 -19.08 3.17
C TYR A 108 -10.12 -18.45 1.98
N CYS A 109 -10.26 -19.23 0.90
CA CYS A 109 -10.87 -18.78 -0.36
C CYS A 109 -12.34 -18.35 -0.25
N GLU A 110 -13.05 -18.90 0.74
CA GLU A 110 -14.46 -18.61 1.02
C GLU A 110 -14.67 -17.28 1.77
N ALA A 111 -13.59 -16.62 2.23
CA ALA A 111 -13.70 -15.34 2.92
C ALA A 111 -14.23 -14.25 1.97
N THR A 112 -15.31 -13.59 2.38
CA THR A 112 -15.97 -12.57 1.55
C THR A 112 -15.05 -11.39 1.24
N LEU A 113 -14.21 -11.00 2.21
CA LEU A 113 -13.18 -9.99 2.08
C LEU A 113 -12.15 -10.36 1.01
N LEU A 114 -11.71 -11.62 0.95
CA LEU A 114 -10.78 -12.06 -0.10
C LEU A 114 -11.43 -11.91 -1.47
N GLN A 115 -12.68 -12.35 -1.62
CA GLN A 115 -13.40 -12.23 -2.89
C GLN A 115 -13.57 -10.76 -3.30
N GLN A 116 -13.85 -9.86 -2.35
CA GLN A 116 -13.93 -8.42 -2.58
C GLN A 116 -12.58 -7.83 -3.01
N LEU A 117 -11.49 -8.19 -2.31
CA LEU A 117 -10.13 -7.76 -2.65
C LEU A 117 -9.75 -8.21 -4.07
N VAL A 118 -9.90 -9.50 -4.38
CA VAL A 118 -9.53 -10.06 -5.69
C VAL A 118 -10.33 -9.43 -6.84
N ARG A 119 -11.62 -9.12 -6.62
CA ARG A 119 -12.45 -8.42 -7.63
C ARG A 119 -12.06 -6.96 -7.85
N SER A 120 -11.47 -6.33 -6.84
CA SER A 120 -11.12 -4.90 -6.86
C SER A 120 -9.68 -4.64 -7.34
N ILE A 121 -8.84 -5.67 -7.37
CA ILE A 121 -7.45 -5.58 -7.82
C ILE A 121 -7.38 -5.55 -9.36
N ALA A 122 -6.84 -4.46 -9.91
CA ALA A 122 -6.50 -4.39 -11.32
C ALA A 122 -5.22 -5.20 -11.63
N PRO A 123 -4.96 -5.55 -12.91
CA PRO A 123 -3.67 -6.12 -13.31
C PRO A 123 -2.50 -5.24 -12.85
N VAL A 124 -1.40 -5.86 -12.39
CA VAL A 124 -0.21 -5.15 -11.90
C VAL A 124 0.26 -4.12 -12.93
N GLY A 125 0.29 -2.84 -12.54
CA GLY A 125 0.66 -1.72 -13.42
C GLY A 125 -0.51 -0.81 -13.80
N ASN A 126 -1.73 -1.15 -13.40
CA ASN A 126 -2.93 -0.34 -13.60
C ASN A 126 -3.52 0.12 -12.26
N ASP A 127 -4.33 1.17 -12.29
CA ASP A 127 -5.13 1.62 -11.16
C ASP A 127 -6.47 0.86 -11.04
N PRO A 128 -7.00 0.65 -9.82
CA PRO A 128 -6.38 0.98 -8.53
C PRO A 128 -5.24 0.02 -8.21
N THR A 129 -4.19 0.55 -7.58
CA THR A 129 -3.06 -0.27 -7.13
C THR A 129 -3.49 -1.26 -6.04
N VAL A 130 -2.83 -2.41 -5.97
CA VAL A 130 -3.13 -3.46 -4.99
C VAL A 130 -2.97 -2.92 -3.57
N PHE A 131 -1.96 -2.09 -3.33
CA PHE A 131 -1.75 -1.45 -2.04
C PHE A 131 -2.91 -0.53 -1.63
N SER A 132 -3.45 0.26 -2.58
CA SER A 132 -4.60 1.12 -2.31
C SER A 132 -5.85 0.30 -1.95
N VAL A 133 -6.07 -0.81 -2.64
CA VAL A 133 -7.19 -1.73 -2.36
C VAL A 133 -7.02 -2.40 -1.00
N LEU A 134 -5.82 -2.89 -0.66
CA LEU A 134 -5.53 -3.54 0.62
C LEU A 134 -5.71 -2.61 1.83
N THR A 135 -5.34 -1.33 1.68
CA THR A 135 -5.44 -0.34 2.77
C THR A 135 -6.86 0.18 2.96
N GLN A 136 -7.70 0.18 1.90
CA GLN A 136 -9.09 0.65 1.95
C GLN A 136 -10.10 -0.44 2.33
N ALA A 137 -9.90 -1.68 1.88
CA ALA A 137 -10.85 -2.78 2.08
C ALA A 137 -11.23 -3.10 3.55
N PRO A 138 -10.34 -2.97 4.55
CA PRO A 138 -10.69 -3.23 5.96
C PRO A 138 -11.72 -2.27 6.56
N THR A 139 -12.06 -1.15 5.91
CA THR A 139 -12.80 -0.05 6.56
C THR A 139 -14.28 0.03 6.16
N ALA A 140 -14.76 -0.74 5.17
CA ALA A 140 -16.13 -0.65 4.60
C ALA A 140 -16.61 0.76 4.15
N GLN A 141 -15.80 1.79 4.37
CA GLN A 141 -15.97 3.15 3.92
C GLN A 141 -14.85 3.43 2.93
N MET A 142 -15.18 3.33 1.64
CA MET A 142 -14.42 3.98 0.57
C MET A 142 -14.55 5.50 0.78
N VAL A 143 -13.90 6.04 1.81
CA VAL A 143 -13.57 7.46 1.81
C VAL A 143 -12.21 7.52 1.13
N LEU A 144 -12.25 7.87 -0.15
CA LEU A 144 -11.09 8.37 -0.88
C LEU A 144 -10.63 9.65 -0.15
N MET A 145 -9.92 9.50 0.96
CA MET A 145 -9.29 10.64 1.61
C MET A 145 -8.06 10.99 0.78
N ASP A 146 -8.12 12.13 0.09
CA ASP A 146 -6.98 12.87 -0.46
C ASP A 146 -6.03 13.25 0.68
N THR A 147 -5.36 12.25 1.27
CA THR A 147 -4.32 12.46 2.27
C THR A 147 -2.99 12.12 1.64
N GLU A 148 -2.06 13.07 1.67
CA GLU A 148 -0.71 12.85 1.18
C GLU A 148 0.02 11.87 2.12
N TYR A 149 0.21 10.64 1.66
CA TYR A 149 0.97 9.61 2.37
C TYR A 149 2.44 9.63 1.91
N CYS A 150 3.33 9.14 2.77
CA CYS A 150 4.74 9.05 2.45
C CYS A 150 4.98 8.10 1.28
N ASP A 151 5.62 8.57 0.21
CA ASP A 151 5.92 7.81 -1.01
C ASP A 151 6.82 6.58 -0.76
N ALA A 152 7.56 6.56 0.37
CA ALA A 152 8.39 5.44 0.75
C ALA A 152 7.70 4.49 1.75
N CYS A 153 7.06 5.04 2.79
CA CYS A 153 6.67 4.33 4.01
C CYS A 153 5.14 4.24 4.22
N GLY A 154 4.35 4.99 3.44
CA GLY A 154 2.90 5.04 3.55
C GLY A 154 2.33 5.74 4.80
N GLU A 155 3.15 6.43 5.61
CA GLU A 155 2.67 7.22 6.78
C GLU A 155 2.33 8.66 6.41
N LYS A 156 1.40 9.32 7.12
CA LYS A 156 1.08 10.74 6.91
C LYS A 156 2.32 11.61 7.17
N CYS A 157 2.58 12.60 6.31
CA CYS A 157 3.78 13.45 6.36
C CYS A 157 3.43 14.95 6.34
N SER A 158 4.33 15.78 6.89
CA SER A 158 4.15 17.21 7.13
C SER A 158 5.13 18.15 6.40
N PHE A 159 5.95 17.70 5.43
CA PHE A 159 7.18 18.45 5.07
C PHE A 159 7.55 18.73 3.59
N CYS A 160 6.69 18.55 2.58
CA CYS A 160 7.03 18.94 1.19
C CYS A 160 5.80 19.01 0.25
N LYS A 161 5.85 19.86 -0.80
CA LYS A 161 4.75 20.06 -1.80
C LYS A 161 4.91 19.28 -3.12
N MET A 162 5.98 18.50 -3.30
CA MET A 162 6.27 17.80 -4.57
C MET A 162 6.38 16.27 -4.44
N VAL A 163 6.84 15.78 -3.28
CA VAL A 163 6.98 14.36 -2.89
C VAL A 163 6.96 14.33 -1.37
N VAL A 164 6.23 13.42 -0.75
CA VAL A 164 5.88 13.51 0.66
C VAL A 164 6.64 12.39 1.41
N TYR A 165 7.46 12.73 2.42
CA TYR A 165 8.23 11.75 3.21
C TYR A 165 8.01 11.90 4.72
N CYS A 166 7.71 10.79 5.40
CA CYS A 166 7.51 10.77 6.85
C CYS A 166 8.75 11.21 7.67
N GLY A 167 9.96 11.23 7.07
CA GLY A 167 11.17 11.78 7.68
C GLY A 167 12.46 11.56 6.87
N PRO A 168 13.63 12.01 7.37
CA PRO A 168 14.91 11.92 6.66
C PRO A 168 15.38 10.49 6.35
N THR A 169 14.95 9.51 7.13
CA THR A 169 15.24 8.08 6.89
C THR A 169 14.57 7.62 5.61
N CYS A 170 13.27 7.90 5.45
CA CYS A 170 12.49 7.52 4.27
C CYS A 170 12.92 8.28 3.01
N GLN A 171 13.29 9.55 3.16
CA GLN A 171 13.89 10.32 2.06
C GLN A 171 15.19 9.67 1.57
N ARG A 172 16.13 9.36 2.48
CA ARG A 172 17.40 8.71 2.12
C ARG A 172 17.18 7.33 1.50
N LEU A 173 16.23 6.58 2.05
CA LEU A 173 15.88 5.25 1.57
C LEU A 173 15.31 5.26 0.15
N TYR A 174 14.43 6.21 -0.20
CA TYR A 174 13.80 6.29 -1.53
C TYR A 174 14.58 7.13 -2.55
N TRP A 175 15.60 7.88 -2.12
CA TRP A 175 16.31 8.87 -2.93
C TRP A 175 16.79 8.36 -4.30
N PHE A 176 17.20 7.09 -4.37
CA PHE A 176 17.70 6.46 -5.60
C PHE A 176 16.62 6.37 -6.70
N THR A 177 15.35 6.13 -6.34
CA THR A 177 14.23 6.10 -7.28
C THR A 177 13.84 7.52 -7.70
N HIS A 178 13.71 8.43 -6.73
CA HIS A 178 13.35 9.82 -6.98
C HIS A 178 14.35 10.56 -7.90
N LYS A 179 15.67 10.35 -7.74
CA LYS A 179 16.69 11.02 -8.57
C LYS A 179 16.66 10.56 -10.04
N ARG A 180 16.26 9.32 -10.33
CA ARG A 180 16.18 8.78 -11.70
C ARG A 180 15.04 9.41 -12.50
N GLN A 181 13.89 9.64 -11.86
CA GLN A 181 12.70 10.20 -12.52
C GLN A 181 12.84 11.69 -12.87
N ARG A 182 13.70 12.45 -12.17
CA ARG A 182 14.00 13.85 -12.54
C ARG A 182 14.75 14.01 -13.87
N LYS A 183 15.31 12.93 -14.44
CA LYS A 183 16.02 12.98 -15.72
C LYS A 183 15.11 12.83 -16.93
N THR A 184 13.84 12.47 -16.72
CA THR A 184 12.83 12.35 -17.78
C THR A 184 11.88 13.55 -17.67
N PRO A 185 11.86 14.48 -18.65
CA PRO A 185 10.90 15.58 -18.62
C PRO A 185 9.48 15.00 -18.69
N VAL A 186 8.65 15.34 -17.71
CA VAL A 186 7.21 15.10 -17.78
C VAL A 186 6.69 15.94 -18.95
N SER A 187 6.29 15.28 -20.04
CA SER A 187 5.44 15.90 -21.06
C SER A 187 4.15 16.33 -20.36
N GLN A 188 3.90 17.63 -20.33
CA GLN A 188 2.75 18.26 -19.69
C GLN A 188 1.46 17.61 -20.22
N ARG A 189 0.86 16.72 -19.41
CA ARG A 189 -0.49 16.23 -19.67
C ARG A 189 -1.43 17.36 -19.23
N GLY A 190 -1.90 18.10 -20.24
CA GLY A 190 -2.60 19.38 -20.08
C GLY A 190 -3.75 19.33 -19.07
N SER A 191 -3.75 20.33 -18.21
CA SER A 191 -4.88 20.78 -17.40
C SER A 191 -6.09 21.09 -18.29
N ARG A 192 -6.97 20.11 -18.52
CA ARG A 192 -8.34 20.39 -18.96
C ARG A 192 -9.18 20.71 -17.72
N GLN A 193 -9.25 21.99 -17.38
CA GLN A 193 -10.34 22.50 -16.55
C GLN A 193 -11.67 22.33 -17.31
N PRO A 194 -12.74 21.78 -16.70
CA PRO A 194 -14.06 21.88 -17.26
C PRO A 194 -14.54 23.33 -17.09
N LYS A 195 -14.79 24.05 -18.19
CA LYS A 195 -15.51 25.32 -18.16
C LYS A 195 -16.93 25.05 -17.68
N LEU A 196 -17.26 25.51 -16.48
CA LEU A 196 -18.62 25.56 -15.97
C LEU A 196 -19.40 26.54 -16.85
N ARG A 197 -20.39 26.04 -17.62
CA ARG A 197 -21.34 26.88 -18.34
C ARG A 197 -22.30 27.48 -17.32
N GLU A 198 -22.31 28.79 -17.20
CA GLU A 198 -23.34 29.52 -16.47
C GLU A 198 -24.71 29.27 -17.13
N LEU A 199 -25.59 28.59 -16.41
CA LEU A 199 -27.01 28.47 -16.75
C LEU A 199 -27.71 29.73 -16.24
N SER A 200 -28.04 30.64 -17.14
CA SER A 200 -28.86 31.82 -16.86
C SER A 200 -30.25 31.38 -16.39
N SER A 201 -30.58 31.64 -15.13
CA SER A 201 -31.92 31.54 -14.60
C SER A 201 -32.75 32.75 -15.06
N HIS A 202 -33.48 32.61 -16.16
CA HIS A 202 -34.64 33.47 -16.46
C HIS A 202 -35.90 32.80 -15.91
N GLY A 203 -36.30 33.23 -14.71
CA GLY A 203 -37.64 32.95 -14.17
C GLY A 203 -38.59 34.08 -14.55
N MET A 204 -39.57 33.76 -15.40
CA MET A 204 -40.70 34.62 -15.75
C MET A 204 -41.62 34.83 -14.54
N SER A 205 -42.03 36.08 -14.31
CA SER A 205 -43.30 36.42 -13.63
C SER A 205 -43.83 37.76 -14.17
N GLN A 206 -44.81 37.71 -15.07
CA GLN A 206 -45.88 38.70 -15.20
C GLN A 206 -47.00 38.33 -14.20
N PRO A 207 -47.99 39.19 -13.80
CA PRO A 207 -48.66 40.21 -14.63
C PRO A 207 -49.05 41.55 -13.96
N ARG A 208 -49.63 42.41 -14.82
CA ARG A 208 -50.27 43.74 -14.67
C ARG A 208 -51.05 44.01 -13.38
N ALA A 209 -51.07 45.28 -12.94
CA ALA A 209 -52.29 46.08 -12.76
C ALA A 209 -52.00 47.56 -12.43
N VAL A 210 -52.81 48.43 -13.06
CA VAL A 210 -53.07 49.88 -12.86
C VAL A 210 -51.98 50.87 -13.27
#